data_AF-A0A3N0YXT8-F1
#
_entry.id   AF-A0A3N0YXT8-F1
#
_cell.length_a   1.000
_cell.length_b   1.000
_cell.length_c   1.000
_cell.angle_alpha   90.00
_cell.angle_beta   90.00
_cell.angle_gamma   90.00
#
_symmetry.space_group_name_H-M   'P 1'
#
loop_
_entity.id
_entity.type
_entity.pdbx_description
1 polymer ?
#
loop_
_entity_poly.entity_id
_entity_poly.type
_entity_poly.pdbx_seq_one_letter_code
_entity_poly.pdbx_strand_id
1 'polypeptide(L)' 'MLLIIEALLLILAALGQDHRAAAGQIFPLDMALNSVDDQYDGCKENMEKLVETKYIEK' A
#
# COMPACT_ATOMS: atom_id res chain seq x y z
N MET A 1 -1.54 -35.14 16.55
CA MET A 1 -2.33 -34.35 15.58
C MET A 1 -2.52 -32.91 16.05
N LEU A 2 -3.11 -32.66 17.23
CA LEU A 2 -3.24 -31.29 17.77
C LEU A 2 -1.89 -30.55 17.88
N LEU A 3 -0.88 -31.20 18.47
CA LEU A 3 0.45 -30.61 18.64
C LEU A 3 1.14 -30.21 17.33
N ILE A 4 0.86 -30.93 16.23
CA ILE A 4 1.42 -30.62 14.91
C ILE A 4 0.69 -29.42 14.28
N ILE A 5 -0.64 -29.36 14.45
CA ILE A 5 -1.46 -28.25 13.95
C ILE A 5 -1.10 -26.97 14.72
N GLU A 6 -0.94 -27.02 16.04
CA GLU A 6 -0.53 -25.89 16.86
C GLU A 6 0.86 -25.37 16.46
N ALA A 7 1.83 -26.26 16.25
CA ALA A 7 3.17 -25.88 15.78
C ALA A 7 3.12 -25.21 14.39
N LEU A 8 2.30 -25.73 13.47
CA LEU A 8 2.12 -25.15 12.13
C LEU A 8 1.47 -23.77 12.19
N LEU A 9 0.46 -23.57 13.04
CA LEU A 9 -0.20 -22.27 13.21
C LEU A 9 0.74 -21.23 13.84
N LEU A 10 1.56 -21.63 14.81
CA LEU A 10 2.58 -20.75 15.41
C LEU A 10 3.65 -20.34 14.40
N ILE A 11 4.09 -21.27 13.54
CA ILE A 11 5.01 -20.97 12.44
C ILE A 11 4.35 -20.01 11.45
N LEU A 12 3.09 -20.25 11.05
CA LEU A 12 2.38 -19.39 10.10
C LEU A 12 2.12 -17.98 10.65
N ALA A 13 1.86 -17.85 11.96
CA ALA A 13 1.72 -16.57 12.64
C ALA A 13 3.06 -15.81 12.74
N ALA A 14 4.18 -16.53 12.97
CA ALA A 14 5.52 -15.95 12.91
C ALA A 14 5.96 -15.61 11.46
N LEU A 15 5.44 -16.35 10.48
CA LEU A 15 5.58 -16.10 9.05
C LEU A 15 4.52 -15.12 8.52
N GLY A 16 3.69 -14.52 9.38
CA GLY A 16 2.90 -13.33 9.07
C GLY A 16 3.87 -12.19 8.83
N GLN A 17 4.48 -12.21 7.65
CA GLN A 17 5.73 -11.55 7.34
C GLN A 17 5.58 -10.06 7.60
N ASP A 18 6.51 -9.52 8.38
CA ASP A 18 6.87 -8.11 8.26
C ASP A 18 7.14 -7.87 6.77
N HIS A 19 6.29 -7.09 6.10
CA HIS A 19 6.37 -6.86 4.66
C HIS A 19 7.75 -6.31 4.24
N ARG A 20 8.53 -5.80 5.21
CA ARG A 20 9.94 -5.43 5.07
C ARG A 20 10.84 -6.59 4.62
N ALA A 21 10.54 -7.83 4.99
CA ALA A 21 11.33 -9.00 4.58
C ALA A 21 11.23 -9.29 3.06
N ALA A 22 10.15 -8.85 2.41
CA ALA A 22 10.00 -8.93 0.96
C ALA A 22 10.72 -7.78 0.22
N ALA A 23 11.05 -6.69 0.92
CA ALA A 23 11.82 -5.61 0.35
C ALA A 23 13.31 -5.99 0.35
N GLY A 24 13.88 -6.21 -0.83
CA GLY A 24 15.33 -6.48 -0.99
C GLY A 24 16.23 -5.36 -0.47
N GLN A 25 15.65 -4.17 -0.23
CA GLN A 25 16.29 -3.02 0.39
C GLN A 25 15.28 -2.31 1.30
N ILE A 26 15.72 -1.93 2.50
CA ILE A 26 14.93 -1.07 3.40
C ILE A 26 15.12 0.38 2.94
N PHE A 27 14.03 1.02 2.53
CA PHE A 27 13.99 2.45 2.26
C PHE A 27 13.60 3.20 3.54
N PRO A 28 14.35 4.22 3.96
CA PRO A 28 13.94 5.06 5.08
C PRO A 28 12.66 5.81 4.70
N LEU A 29 11.77 5.98 5.68
CA LEU A 29 10.62 6.86 5.50
C LEU A 29 11.08 8.32 5.60
N ASP A 30 10.57 9.16 4.70
CA ASP A 30 10.76 10.61 4.71
C ASP A 30 9.42 11.32 4.45
N MET A 31 9.46 12.64 4.25
CA MET A 31 8.27 13.43 3.92
C MET A 31 7.95 13.42 2.42
N ALA A 32 8.63 12.60 1.61
CA ALA A 32 8.47 12.53 0.17
C ALA A 32 8.54 13.91 -0.53
N LEU A 33 9.48 14.79 -0.16
CA LEU A 33 9.55 16.17 -0.68
C LEU A 33 9.66 16.30 -2.22
N ASN A 34 9.99 15.21 -2.91
CA ASN A 34 10.09 15.16 -4.36
C ASN A 34 8.87 14.50 -5.04
N SER A 35 7.84 14.11 -4.28
CA SER A 35 6.60 13.59 -4.84
C SER A 35 5.70 14.72 -5.34
N VAL A 36 4.89 14.41 -6.35
CA VAL A 36 3.86 15.32 -6.85
C VAL A 36 2.57 15.02 -6.10
N ASP A 37 2.43 15.63 -4.93
CA ASP A 37 1.27 15.46 -4.06
C ASP A 37 0.27 16.59 -4.33
N ASP A 38 -0.55 16.42 -5.38
CA ASP A 38 -1.54 17.41 -5.77
C ASP A 38 -2.68 17.49 -4.73
N GLN A 39 -2.92 18.70 -4.20
CA GLN A 39 -4.01 18.97 -3.26
C GLN A 39 -5.33 19.32 -3.96
N TYR A 40 -5.29 19.53 -5.29
CA TYR A 40 -6.44 19.92 -6.11
C TYR A 40 -7.15 21.22 -5.65
N ASP A 41 -6.43 22.11 -4.97
CA ASP A 41 -6.95 23.39 -4.48
C ASP A 41 -7.41 24.27 -5.66
N GLY A 42 -8.69 24.63 -5.64
CA GLY A 42 -9.32 25.45 -6.69
C GLY A 42 -9.62 24.71 -8.00
N CYS A 43 -9.29 23.42 -8.13
CA CYS A 43 -9.56 22.63 -9.33
C CYS A 43 -10.29 21.31 -9.08
N LYS A 44 -10.66 21.01 -7.82
CA LYS A 44 -11.32 19.76 -7.43
C LYS A 44 -12.49 19.35 -8.34
N GLU A 45 -13.47 20.23 -8.55
CA GLU A 45 -14.67 19.93 -9.37
C GLU A 45 -14.33 19.65 -10.84
N ASN A 46 -13.34 20.38 -11.39
CA ASN A 46 -12.88 20.16 -12.76
C ASN A 46 -12.16 18.81 -12.89
N MET A 47 -11.33 18.46 -11.91
CA MET A 47 -10.63 17.17 -11.89
C MET A 47 -11.59 16.00 -11.73
N GLU A 48 -12.61 16.11 -10.86
CA GLU A 48 -13.66 15.11 -10.71
C GLU A 48 -14.35 14.81 -12.06
N LYS A 49 -14.80 15.86 -12.75
CA LYS A 49 -15.41 15.72 -14.08
C LYS A 49 -14.48 15.03 -15.09
N LEU A 50 -13.20 15.39 -15.10
CA LEU A 50 -12.23 14.77 -16.01
C LEU A 50 -11.97 13.30 -15.67
N VAL A 51 -11.93 12.95 -14.39
CA VAL A 51 -11.79 11.56 -13.95
C VAL A 51 -12.94 10.71 -14.46
N GLU A 52 -14.18 11.19 -14.26
CA GLU A 52 -15.38 10.45 -14.65
C GLU A 52 -15.56 10.33 -16.17
N THR A 53 -15.17 11.35 -16.92
CA THR A 53 -15.49 11.44 -18.36
C THR A 53 -14.33 11.09 -19.28
N LYS A 54 -13.09 11.10 -18.77
CA LYS A 54 -11.89 10.98 -19.61
C LYS A 54 -10.83 10.03 -19.07
N TYR A 55 -10.48 10.12 -17.79
CA TYR A 55 -9.29 9.41 -17.29
C TYR A 55 -9.58 7.98 -16.84
N ILE A 56 -10.81 7.69 -16.41
CA ILE A 56 -11.24 6.33 -16.14
C ILE A 56 -12.19 5.92 -17.27
N GLU A 57 -11.63 5.25 -18.29
CA GLU A 57 -12.46 4.48 -19.22
C GLU A 57 -13.03 3.26 -18.49
N LYS A 58 -14.30 2.92 -18.75
CA LYS A 58 -14.96 1.73 -18.20
C LYS A 58 -14.61 0.48 -18.98
#